data_AF-A0A397TKQ3-F1
#
_entry.id   AF-A0A397TKQ3-F1
#
_cell.length_a   1.000
_cell.length_b   1.000
_cell.length_c   1.000
_cell.angle_alpha   90.00
_cell.angle_beta   90.00
_cell.angle_gamma   90.00
#
_symmetry.space_group_name_H-M   'P 1'
#
loop_
_entity.id
_entity.type
_entity.pdbx_description
1 polymer ?
#
loop_
_entity_poly.entity_id
_entity_poly.type
_entity_poly.pdbx_seq_one_letter_code
_entity_poly.pdbx_strand_id
1 'polypeptide(L)'
;MVRSFRVGWGLNGTYVHRSKKNLRPIYTPFIVRTAPSRIAKAQRDIVKFRKVLIVSEEDRYIKERISKSLELIFERSTFGQEDDTPYINPAELGFMDFISVFDTKTIDEHEILTWKLCYALWDDLQIPSEHYDSMSLTKVTKDCRKARISKWFQIASELKMTDHLKLSGYSNDDTDLIFAHLTSKQISKASLIAIKNRDFHLASLLSQSYGNDYVKECMKQQLDHWKETEVNKLILPNYLKFFELLSGNVFATTKGLDWRTVIGMQMWYGCKLDDSFDEALAIYEEARRSSEDISTPFVWYNQSHAVYGSDHWAYLDANKQTLDLHYHLMKLSTDPTHPLGDALHPRTNHIAPLDYRVTWLLHYMIARILRICDLSDGGITVDQLSLKFIFELETLGIWQWAVFIAMFINEPDVRKNVLCELLSRYVHQIPKEKVENFQNFAIKTMQLKEEWLSNSQEIFSKYKEAPGRKRKFSY
;
A
#
# COMPACT_ATOMS: atom_id res chain seq x y z
N MET A 1 -20.39 47.86 -4.03
CA MET A 1 -19.34 47.02 -3.40
C MET A 1 -19.65 45.55 -3.62
N VAL A 2 -18.92 44.88 -4.52
CA VAL A 2 -19.02 43.42 -4.66
C VAL A 2 -18.30 42.80 -3.46
N ARG A 3 -19.05 42.24 -2.49
CA ARG A 3 -18.44 41.50 -1.39
C ARG A 3 -17.72 40.27 -1.98
N SER A 4 -16.40 40.29 -1.96
CA SER A 4 -15.56 39.14 -2.33
C SER A 4 -15.70 38.07 -1.25
N PHE A 5 -16.20 36.89 -1.61
CA PHE A 5 -16.17 35.73 -0.73
C PHE A 5 -14.87 34.98 -1.01
N ARG A 6 -13.97 34.91 -0.03
CA ARG A 6 -12.78 34.04 -0.14
C ARG A 6 -13.23 32.62 0.13
N VAL A 7 -12.88 31.73 -0.79
CA VAL A 7 -12.98 30.30 -0.58
C VAL A 7 -12.14 29.93 0.64
N GLY A 8 -12.69 29.11 1.53
CA GLY A 8 -12.03 28.74 2.78
C GLY A 8 -12.22 27.26 3.11
N TRP A 9 -11.29 26.72 3.87
CA TRP A 9 -11.37 25.39 4.45
C TRP A 9 -11.90 25.48 5.87
N GLY A 10 -12.87 24.63 6.21
CA GLY A 10 -13.41 24.42 7.54
C GLY A 10 -13.01 23.05 8.08
N LEU A 11 -13.34 22.82 9.35
CA LEU A 11 -13.06 21.57 10.07
C LEU A 11 -13.58 20.33 9.32
N ASN A 12 -12.90 19.20 9.51
CA ASN A 12 -13.20 17.89 8.92
C ASN A 12 -13.21 17.88 7.37
N GLY A 13 -12.30 18.63 6.74
CA GLY A 13 -12.17 18.68 5.28
C GLY A 13 -13.36 19.37 4.58
N THR A 14 -14.01 20.30 5.26
CA THR A 14 -15.16 21.01 4.70
C THR A 14 -14.70 22.17 3.84
N TYR A 15 -14.91 22.09 2.54
CA TYR A 15 -14.65 23.16 1.60
C TYR A 15 -15.85 24.11 1.50
N VAL A 16 -15.60 25.40 1.70
CA VAL A 16 -16.62 26.45 1.69
C VAL A 16 -16.48 27.31 0.46
N HIS A 17 -17.50 27.32 -0.41
CA HIS A 17 -17.48 28.11 -1.64
C HIS A 17 -18.79 28.85 -1.89
N ARG A 18 -18.69 29.94 -2.66
CA ARG A 18 -19.87 30.70 -3.11
C ARG A 18 -20.59 29.95 -4.22
N SER A 19 -21.92 29.81 -4.12
CA SER A 19 -22.72 29.22 -5.20
C SER A 19 -22.84 30.21 -6.37
N LYS A 20 -22.29 29.87 -7.55
CA LYS A 20 -22.78 30.44 -8.81
C LYS A 20 -24.10 29.73 -9.16
N LYS A 21 -25.07 30.46 -9.72
CA LYS A 21 -26.39 29.91 -10.10
C LYS A 21 -26.19 28.67 -11.01
N ASN A 22 -27.02 27.64 -10.80
CA ASN A 22 -27.19 26.45 -11.65
C ASN A 22 -26.08 25.37 -11.68
N LEU A 23 -25.58 24.92 -10.53
CA LEU A 23 -24.99 23.58 -10.41
C LEU A 23 -25.89 22.71 -9.54
N ARG A 24 -26.40 21.62 -10.11
CA ARG A 24 -27.27 20.65 -9.41
C ARG A 24 -26.55 20.18 -8.12
N PRO A 25 -27.23 20.19 -6.96
CA PRO A 25 -26.68 19.59 -5.75
C PRO A 25 -26.65 18.08 -5.94
N ILE A 26 -25.45 17.49 -6.00
CA ILE A 26 -25.28 16.06 -5.76
C ILE A 26 -25.30 15.92 -4.24
N TYR A 27 -26.44 15.49 -3.70
CA TYR A 27 -26.59 15.21 -2.28
C TYR A 27 -25.90 13.87 -1.98
N THR A 28 -24.88 13.85 -1.13
CA THR A 28 -24.43 12.64 -0.46
C THR A 28 -25.06 12.56 0.95
N PRO A 29 -25.51 11.39 1.41
CA PRO A 29 -26.46 11.24 2.51
C PRO A 29 -25.85 11.29 3.93
N PHE A 30 -24.66 11.87 4.10
CA PHE A 30 -23.99 11.94 5.40
C PHE A 30 -23.75 13.37 5.85
N ILE A 31 -24.85 14.10 6.06
CA ILE A 31 -24.87 15.17 7.06
C ILE A 31 -25.01 14.46 8.40
N VAL A 32 -23.91 14.35 9.15
CA VAL A 32 -24.01 14.09 10.59
C VAL A 32 -24.92 15.16 11.16
N ARG A 33 -25.93 14.69 11.88
CA ARG A 33 -26.94 15.46 12.62
C ARG A 33 -26.29 16.37 13.67
N THR A 34 -25.54 17.39 13.28
CA THR A 34 -25.78 18.69 13.91
C THR A 34 -27.05 19.16 13.24
N ALA A 35 -28.18 19.00 13.93
CA ALA A 35 -29.39 19.67 13.50
C ALA A 35 -28.99 21.13 13.25
N PRO A 36 -29.07 21.67 12.01
CA PRO A 36 -29.08 23.11 11.86
C PRO A 36 -30.38 23.50 12.55
N SER A 37 -30.27 23.91 13.81
CA SER A 37 -31.37 24.47 14.58
C SER A 37 -31.84 25.69 13.81
N ARG A 38 -32.81 25.47 12.92
CA ARG A 38 -33.62 26.49 12.25
C ARG A 38 -32.83 27.74 11.84
N ILE A 39 -31.71 27.59 11.13
CA ILE A 39 -31.14 28.72 10.38
C ILE A 39 -31.97 28.86 9.11
N ALA A 40 -33.10 29.54 9.30
CA ALA A 40 -33.89 30.30 8.36
C ALA A 40 -33.94 29.80 6.90
N LYS A 41 -35.14 29.34 6.52
CA LYS A 41 -35.69 29.29 5.15
C LYS A 41 -35.71 30.65 4.39
N ALA A 42 -34.87 31.63 4.76
CA ALA A 42 -35.01 33.02 4.31
C ALA A 42 -33.84 33.60 3.52
N GLN A 43 -32.74 32.87 3.28
CA GLN A 43 -31.68 33.33 2.38
C GLN A 43 -31.30 32.21 1.42
N ARG A 44 -31.45 32.45 0.10
CA ARG A 44 -30.89 31.59 -0.95
C ARG A 44 -29.40 31.40 -0.61
N ASP A 45 -29.00 30.19 -0.24
CA ASP A 45 -27.66 29.89 0.27
C ASP A 45 -26.56 30.40 -0.70
N ILE A 46 -26.02 31.57 -0.36
CA ILE A 46 -24.91 32.18 -1.11
C ILE A 46 -23.65 31.33 -0.93
N VAL A 47 -23.56 30.56 0.16
CA VAL A 47 -22.41 29.79 0.59
C VAL A 47 -22.81 28.31 0.71
N LYS A 48 -22.05 27.43 0.06
CA LYS A 48 -22.22 25.97 0.14
C LYS A 48 -21.02 25.36 0.86
N PHE A 49 -21.31 24.37 1.70
CA PHE A 49 -20.33 23.52 2.36
C PHE A 49 -20.26 22.19 1.61
N ARG A 50 -19.05 21.76 1.25
CA ARG A 50 -18.79 20.46 0.62
C ARG A 50 -17.76 19.72 1.45
N LYS A 51 -18.06 18.49 1.87
CA LYS A 51 -17.04 17.60 2.42
C LYS A 51 -16.20 17.08 1.25
N VAL A 52 -14.89 17.20 1.35
CA VAL A 52 -13.99 16.59 0.36
C VAL A 52 -14.02 15.08 0.56
N LEU A 53 -14.26 14.37 -0.53
CA LEU A 53 -14.05 12.93 -0.57
C LEU A 53 -12.55 12.72 -0.49
N ILE A 54 -12.10 11.95 0.50
CA ILE A 54 -10.68 11.69 0.77
C ILE A 54 -10.35 10.25 0.44
N VAL A 55 -11.35 9.37 0.51
CA VAL A 55 -11.19 7.93 0.33
C VAL A 55 -12.11 7.42 -0.78
N SER A 56 -11.72 6.31 -1.41
CA SER A 56 -12.46 5.70 -2.50
C SER A 56 -13.64 4.83 -2.04
N GLU A 57 -13.64 4.39 -0.78
CA GLU A 57 -14.62 3.47 -0.20
C GLU A 57 -15.53 4.15 0.84
N GLU A 58 -16.52 3.41 1.34
CA GLU A 58 -17.39 3.91 2.42
C GLU A 58 -16.63 4.13 3.73
N ASP A 59 -16.81 5.30 4.34
CA ASP A 59 -16.18 5.71 5.60
C ASP A 59 -16.22 4.61 6.69
N ARG A 60 -17.24 3.74 6.75
CA ARG A 60 -17.36 2.71 7.78
C ARG A 60 -16.24 1.68 7.74
N TYR A 61 -15.95 1.12 6.57
CA TYR A 61 -14.93 0.07 6.42
C TYR A 61 -13.52 0.61 6.64
N ILE A 62 -13.25 1.82 6.17
CA ILE A 62 -11.97 2.50 6.36
C ILE A 62 -11.72 2.78 7.84
N LYS A 63 -12.73 3.28 8.56
CA LYS A 63 -12.66 3.53 10.01
C LYS A 63 -12.35 2.27 10.80
N GLU A 64 -12.98 1.16 10.44
CA GLU A 64 -12.69 -0.14 11.06
C GLU A 64 -11.25 -0.59 10.77
N ARG A 65 -10.81 -0.52 9.51
CA ARG A 65 -9.42 -0.86 9.12
C ARG A 65 -8.38 -0.04 9.88
N ILE A 66 -8.54 1.29 9.89
CA ILE A 66 -7.68 2.22 10.62
C ILE A 66 -7.63 1.84 12.11
N SER A 67 -8.81 1.66 12.72
CA SER A 67 -8.88 1.41 14.17
C SER A 67 -8.16 0.11 14.51
N LYS A 68 -8.37 -0.98 13.77
CA LYS A 68 -7.65 -2.24 13.98
C LYS A 68 -6.14 -2.11 13.83
N SER A 69 -5.65 -1.42 12.79
CA SER A 69 -4.19 -1.20 12.64
C SER A 69 -3.59 -0.42 13.80
N LEU A 70 -4.30 0.61 14.27
CA LEU A 70 -3.77 1.48 15.31
C LEU A 70 -3.94 0.89 16.71
N GLU A 71 -4.97 0.06 16.94
CA GLU A 71 -5.11 -0.75 18.16
C GLU A 71 -3.92 -1.69 18.33
N LEU A 72 -3.52 -2.41 17.27
CA LEU A 72 -2.34 -3.27 17.30
C LEU A 72 -1.08 -2.50 17.71
N ILE A 73 -0.87 -1.31 17.13
CA ILE A 73 0.30 -0.48 17.46
C ILE A 73 0.18 0.03 18.90
N PHE A 74 -1.00 0.50 19.30
CA PHE A 74 -1.28 1.02 20.63
C PHE A 74 -0.98 -0.02 21.71
N GLU A 75 -1.47 -1.24 21.57
CA GLU A 75 -1.29 -2.32 22.55
C GLU A 75 0.16 -2.72 22.77
N ARG A 76 1.00 -2.63 21.73
CA ARG A 76 2.42 -3.00 21.81
C ARG A 76 3.36 -1.83 22.04
N SER A 77 2.88 -0.59 21.86
CA SER A 77 3.66 0.63 22.05
C SER A 77 3.76 0.98 23.53
N THR A 78 4.84 1.68 23.91
CA THR A 78 4.99 2.21 25.28
C THR A 78 5.02 3.73 25.26
N PHE A 79 4.33 4.35 26.22
CA PHE A 79 4.24 5.80 26.35
C PHE A 79 5.40 6.31 27.21
N GLY A 80 6.11 7.30 26.69
CA GLY A 80 7.15 8.04 27.40
C GLY A 80 6.88 9.55 27.36
N GLN A 81 7.79 10.31 27.96
CA GLN A 81 7.74 11.76 28.02
C GLN A 81 9.12 12.33 27.66
N GLU A 82 9.14 13.26 26.71
CA GLU A 82 10.33 13.97 26.25
C GLU A 82 10.02 15.48 26.29
N ASP A 83 10.86 16.26 26.98
CA ASP A 83 10.70 17.71 27.12
C ASP A 83 9.27 18.15 27.43
N ASP A 84 8.65 17.50 28.42
CA ASP A 84 7.29 17.81 28.85
C ASP A 84 6.17 17.55 27.83
N THR A 85 6.47 16.80 26.77
CA THR A 85 5.52 16.35 25.75
C THR A 85 5.43 14.82 25.71
N PRO A 86 4.24 14.23 25.57
CA PRO A 86 4.11 12.78 25.47
C PRO A 86 4.70 12.30 24.14
N TYR A 87 5.48 11.24 24.21
CA TYR A 87 6.12 10.60 23.06
C TYR A 87 5.87 9.10 23.10
N ILE A 88 5.76 8.47 21.93
CA ILE A 88 5.57 7.01 21.86
C ILE A 88 6.89 6.36 21.50
N ASN A 89 7.34 5.45 22.36
CA ASN A 89 8.42 4.54 22.03
C ASN A 89 7.88 3.48 21.06
N PRO A 90 8.47 3.34 19.86
CA PRO A 90 8.01 2.39 18.86
C PRO A 90 8.02 0.96 19.40
N ALA A 91 6.94 0.23 19.12
CA ALA A 91 6.80 -1.18 19.48
C ALA A 91 7.71 -2.08 18.61
N GLU A 92 8.16 -3.19 19.19
CA GLU A 92 8.74 -4.30 18.41
C GLU A 92 7.62 -5.10 17.73
N LEU A 93 7.29 -4.73 16.50
CA LEU A 93 6.31 -5.40 15.63
C LEU A 93 7.01 -6.15 14.48
N GLY A 94 6.40 -7.20 13.94
CA GLY A 94 6.75 -7.77 12.63
C GLY A 94 5.68 -7.44 11.60
N PHE A 95 6.00 -7.54 10.31
CA PHE A 95 5.00 -7.42 9.24
C PHE A 95 3.94 -8.53 9.33
N MET A 96 4.28 -9.71 9.88
CA MET A 96 3.31 -10.79 10.16
C MET A 96 2.20 -10.39 11.12
N ASP A 97 2.46 -9.47 12.05
CA ASP A 97 1.45 -9.03 13.02
C ASP A 97 0.30 -8.29 12.32
N PHE A 98 0.60 -7.50 11.30
CA PHE A 98 -0.44 -6.86 10.49
C PHE A 98 -1.23 -7.89 9.69
N ILE A 99 -0.57 -8.93 9.15
CA ILE A 99 -1.27 -10.00 8.41
C ILE A 99 -2.23 -10.78 9.31
N SER A 100 -1.89 -10.99 10.58
CA SER A 100 -2.74 -11.75 11.51
C SER A 100 -3.95 -10.94 12.01
N VAL A 101 -3.83 -9.62 12.10
CA VAL A 101 -4.92 -8.72 12.54
C VAL A 101 -6.00 -8.55 11.47
N PHE A 102 -5.64 -8.68 10.20
CA PHE A 102 -6.56 -8.42 9.10
C PHE A 102 -7.13 -9.69 8.48
N ASP A 103 -8.45 -9.86 8.61
CA ASP A 103 -9.18 -10.88 7.86
C ASP A 103 -9.21 -10.55 6.36
N THR A 104 -9.15 -11.57 5.52
CA THR A 104 -9.20 -11.46 4.03
C THR A 104 -10.42 -10.73 3.48
N LYS A 105 -11.47 -10.51 4.28
CA LYS A 105 -12.67 -9.75 3.90
C LYS A 105 -12.58 -8.26 4.21
N THR A 106 -11.62 -7.87 5.04
CA THR A 106 -11.50 -6.49 5.54
C THR A 106 -10.52 -5.66 4.74
N ILE A 107 -9.60 -6.29 4.02
CA ILE A 107 -8.52 -5.64 3.27
C ILE A 107 -8.55 -6.04 1.80
N ASP A 108 -8.20 -5.09 0.94
CA ASP A 108 -8.02 -5.28 -0.49
C ASP A 108 -6.88 -6.25 -0.82
N GLU A 109 -7.04 -7.00 -1.91
CA GLU A 109 -6.04 -7.98 -2.35
C GLU A 109 -4.63 -7.38 -2.51
N HIS A 110 -4.56 -6.14 -3.03
CA HIS A 110 -3.29 -5.42 -3.23
C HIS A 110 -2.59 -5.08 -1.90
N GLU A 111 -3.35 -4.70 -0.88
CA GLU A 111 -2.79 -4.40 0.43
C GLU A 111 -2.35 -5.69 1.16
N ILE A 112 -3.11 -6.79 1.04
CA ILE A 112 -2.66 -8.11 1.56
C ILE A 112 -1.34 -8.53 0.92
N LEU A 113 -1.20 -8.34 -0.41
CA LEU A 113 0.06 -8.62 -1.11
C LEU A 113 1.19 -7.70 -0.64
N THR A 114 0.89 -6.44 -0.35
CA THR A 114 1.87 -5.47 0.17
C THR A 114 2.43 -5.94 1.50
N TRP A 115 1.57 -6.29 2.46
CA TRP A 115 2.01 -6.79 3.78
C TRP A 115 2.80 -8.10 3.66
N LYS A 116 2.35 -9.03 2.81
CA LYS A 116 3.08 -10.28 2.54
C LYS A 116 4.43 -10.05 1.87
N LEU A 117 4.56 -9.02 1.04
CA LEU A 117 5.82 -8.67 0.40
C LEU A 117 6.80 -8.13 1.45
N CYS A 118 6.34 -7.20 2.29
CA CYS A 118 7.17 -6.65 3.37
C CYS A 118 7.66 -7.76 4.31
N TYR A 119 6.80 -8.72 4.65
CA TYR A 119 7.18 -9.93 5.39
C TYR A 119 8.30 -10.73 4.69
N ALA A 120 8.16 -10.94 3.38
CA ALA A 120 9.14 -11.72 2.62
C ALA A 120 10.51 -11.01 2.52
N LEU A 121 10.52 -9.68 2.47
CA LEU A 121 11.71 -8.86 2.29
C LEU A 121 12.48 -8.61 3.60
N TRP A 122 11.77 -8.22 4.67
CA TRP A 122 12.40 -7.58 5.84
C TRP A 122 12.21 -8.29 7.17
N ASP A 123 11.16 -9.10 7.36
CA ASP A 123 10.96 -9.79 8.64
C ASP A 123 12.06 -10.83 8.89
N ASP A 124 12.38 -11.02 10.16
CA ASP A 124 13.47 -11.90 10.60
C ASP A 124 13.27 -13.35 10.13
N LEU A 125 14.40 -13.96 9.76
CA LEU A 125 14.49 -15.36 9.41
C LEU A 125 14.84 -16.14 10.67
N GLN A 126 13.93 -16.99 11.15
CA GLN A 126 14.18 -17.92 12.24
C GLN A 126 15.05 -19.08 11.72
N ILE A 127 16.36 -18.87 11.63
CA ILE A 127 17.33 -19.89 11.21
C ILE A 127 18.13 -20.30 12.44
N PRO A 128 18.12 -21.60 12.81
CA PRO A 128 18.96 -22.09 13.90
C PRO A 128 20.43 -21.83 13.61
N SER A 129 21.01 -20.83 14.27
CA SER A 129 22.39 -20.39 14.05
C SER A 129 23.43 -21.37 14.59
N GLU A 130 23.02 -22.28 15.49
CA GLU A 130 23.89 -23.27 16.14
C GLU A 130 24.47 -24.31 15.18
N HIS A 131 23.91 -24.44 13.97
CA HIS A 131 24.28 -25.49 13.01
C HIS A 131 25.14 -25.01 11.83
N TYR A 132 25.48 -23.72 11.75
CA TYR A 132 26.14 -23.16 10.56
C TYR A 132 27.32 -22.25 10.90
N ASP A 133 28.41 -22.39 10.14
CA ASP A 133 29.48 -21.40 10.10
C ASP A 133 28.98 -20.05 9.55
N SER A 134 29.65 -18.94 9.89
CA SER A 134 29.25 -17.58 9.50
C SER A 134 29.06 -17.40 7.98
N MET A 135 29.94 -17.97 7.17
CA MET A 135 29.87 -17.91 5.70
C MET A 135 28.71 -18.74 5.14
N SER A 136 28.41 -19.88 5.77
CA SER A 136 27.29 -20.74 5.38
C SER A 136 25.95 -20.13 5.82
N LEU A 137 25.92 -19.49 6.98
CA LEU A 137 24.73 -18.80 7.50
C LEU A 137 24.30 -17.66 6.57
N THR A 138 25.24 -16.87 6.03
CA THR A 138 24.90 -15.78 5.09
C THR A 138 24.36 -16.28 3.75
N LYS A 139 24.78 -17.46 3.28
CA LYS A 139 24.22 -18.09 2.09
C LYS A 139 22.82 -18.62 2.38
N VAL A 140 22.67 -19.37 3.47
CA VAL A 140 21.38 -19.93 3.90
C VAL A 140 20.34 -18.83 4.14
N THR A 141 20.74 -17.69 4.75
CA THR A 141 19.82 -16.56 4.95
C THR A 141 19.37 -15.96 3.62
N LYS A 142 20.28 -15.79 2.66
CA LYS A 142 19.94 -15.32 1.30
C LYS A 142 19.01 -16.31 0.58
N ASP A 143 19.27 -17.61 0.68
CA ASP A 143 18.45 -18.65 0.06
C ASP A 143 17.05 -18.74 0.69
N CYS A 144 16.97 -18.68 2.02
CA CYS A 144 15.70 -18.63 2.74
C CYS A 144 14.90 -17.37 2.37
N ARG A 145 15.55 -16.21 2.22
CA ARG A 145 14.91 -14.97 1.79
C ARG A 145 14.42 -15.07 0.34
N LYS A 146 15.26 -15.58 -0.57
CA LYS A 146 14.88 -15.88 -1.97
C LYS A 146 13.70 -16.83 -2.04
N ALA A 147 13.64 -17.85 -1.17
CA ALA A 147 12.52 -18.78 -1.09
C ALA A 147 11.22 -18.09 -0.61
N ARG A 148 11.28 -17.20 0.39
CA ARG A 148 10.12 -16.40 0.83
C ARG A 148 9.62 -15.47 -0.28
N ILE A 149 10.52 -14.75 -0.94
CA ILE A 149 10.19 -13.89 -2.10
C ILE A 149 9.58 -14.72 -3.23
N SER A 150 10.16 -15.89 -3.52
CA SER A 150 9.59 -16.85 -4.48
C SER A 150 8.18 -17.27 -4.09
N LYS A 151 7.89 -17.49 -2.81
CA LYS A 151 6.55 -17.85 -2.37
C LYS A 151 5.56 -16.69 -2.55
N TRP A 152 6.01 -15.46 -2.33
CA TRP A 152 5.20 -14.28 -2.59
C TRP A 152 4.83 -14.15 -4.09
N PHE A 153 5.80 -14.31 -5.00
CA PHE A 153 5.53 -14.28 -6.45
C PHE A 153 4.58 -15.39 -6.91
N GLN A 154 4.65 -16.57 -6.28
CA GLN A 154 3.67 -17.64 -6.53
C GLN A 154 2.26 -17.17 -6.17
N ILE A 155 2.07 -16.63 -4.96
CA ILE A 155 0.75 -16.14 -4.51
C ILE A 155 0.23 -15.03 -5.43
N ALA A 156 1.09 -14.06 -5.77
CA ALA A 156 0.71 -12.95 -6.65
C ALA A 156 0.33 -13.43 -8.06
N SER A 157 1.05 -14.42 -8.61
CA SER A 157 0.77 -14.96 -9.94
C SER A 157 -0.43 -15.91 -9.94
N GLU A 158 -0.67 -16.67 -8.86
CA GLU A 158 -1.84 -17.55 -8.74
C GLU A 158 -3.16 -16.78 -8.77
N LEU A 159 -3.21 -15.59 -8.15
CA LEU A 159 -4.39 -14.73 -8.18
C LEU A 159 -4.78 -14.36 -9.62
N LYS A 160 -3.80 -13.91 -10.42
CA LYS A 160 -4.00 -13.55 -11.84
C LYS A 160 -4.21 -14.76 -12.75
N MET A 161 -3.59 -15.90 -12.41
CA MET A 161 -3.74 -17.15 -13.15
C MET A 161 -5.21 -17.58 -13.18
N THR A 162 -5.99 -17.38 -12.11
CA THR A 162 -7.42 -17.76 -12.13
C THR A 162 -8.21 -17.03 -13.21
N ASP A 163 -7.84 -15.80 -13.55
CA ASP A 163 -8.50 -15.04 -14.63
C ASP A 163 -8.05 -15.53 -16.01
N HIS A 164 -6.75 -15.83 -16.18
CA HIS A 164 -6.24 -16.48 -17.39
C HIS A 164 -6.86 -17.87 -17.60
N LEU A 165 -7.06 -18.65 -16.54
CA LEU A 165 -7.68 -19.98 -16.59
C LEU A 165 -9.19 -19.90 -16.89
N LYS A 166 -9.90 -18.88 -16.42
CA LYS A 166 -11.30 -18.63 -16.80
C LYS A 166 -11.41 -18.30 -18.29
N LEU A 167 -10.47 -17.53 -18.82
CA LEU A 167 -10.40 -17.19 -20.25
C LEU A 167 -9.98 -18.40 -21.09
N SER A 168 -8.99 -19.18 -20.61
CA SER A 168 -8.49 -20.37 -21.30
C SER A 168 -9.41 -21.58 -21.14
N GLY A 169 -10.32 -21.61 -20.17
CA GLY A 169 -11.36 -22.64 -20.07
C GLY A 169 -12.36 -22.62 -21.24
N TYR A 170 -12.35 -21.56 -22.05
CA TYR A 170 -13.05 -21.49 -23.34
C TYR A 170 -12.17 -21.95 -24.53
N SER A 171 -10.87 -22.13 -24.31
CA SER A 171 -9.90 -22.72 -25.25
C SER A 171 -9.71 -24.20 -24.92
N ASN A 172 -9.89 -25.09 -25.88
CA ASN A 172 -9.69 -26.54 -25.69
C ASN A 172 -8.21 -26.95 -25.64
N ASP A 173 -7.27 -26.01 -25.53
CA ASP A 173 -5.83 -26.29 -25.59
C ASP A 173 -5.23 -26.47 -24.18
N ASP A 174 -4.97 -27.72 -23.81
CA ASP A 174 -4.29 -28.06 -22.56
C ASP A 174 -2.87 -27.46 -22.46
N THR A 175 -2.29 -27.04 -23.59
CA THR A 175 -0.98 -26.36 -23.63
C THR A 175 -1.02 -25.02 -22.90
N ASP A 176 -2.10 -24.26 -23.02
CA ASP A 176 -2.26 -22.99 -22.31
C ASP A 176 -2.43 -23.22 -20.79
N LEU A 177 -3.06 -24.33 -20.38
CA LEU A 177 -3.17 -24.73 -18.98
C LEU A 177 -1.80 -25.08 -18.38
N ILE A 178 -0.96 -25.82 -19.13
CA ILE A 178 0.42 -26.12 -18.74
C ILE A 178 1.20 -24.82 -18.55
N PHE A 179 1.11 -23.89 -19.51
CA PHE A 179 1.79 -22.60 -19.42
C PHE A 179 1.31 -21.80 -18.20
N ALA A 180 0.01 -21.72 -17.96
CA ALA A 180 -0.57 -21.05 -16.80
C ALA A 180 0.01 -21.61 -15.48
N HIS A 181 0.12 -22.92 -15.32
CA HIS A 181 0.75 -23.52 -14.13
C HIS A 181 2.26 -23.21 -14.01
N LEU A 182 2.98 -23.07 -15.12
CA LEU A 182 4.39 -22.66 -15.11
C LEU A 182 4.56 -21.19 -14.69
N THR A 183 3.63 -20.30 -15.06
CA THR A 183 3.65 -18.90 -14.62
C THR A 183 3.55 -18.72 -13.10
N SER A 184 3.09 -19.73 -12.36
CA SER A 184 3.00 -19.71 -10.91
C SER A 184 3.94 -20.72 -10.21
N LYS A 185 4.98 -21.21 -10.89
CA LYS A 185 5.93 -22.23 -10.40
C LYS A 185 5.26 -23.54 -9.95
N GLN A 186 4.10 -23.90 -10.50
CA GLN A 186 3.42 -25.17 -10.20
C GLN A 186 3.91 -26.29 -11.16
N ILE A 187 5.22 -26.53 -11.18
CA ILE A 187 5.90 -27.45 -12.11
C ILE A 187 5.30 -28.86 -12.02
N SER A 188 5.04 -29.35 -10.80
CA SER A 188 4.46 -30.69 -10.59
C SER A 188 3.09 -30.84 -11.25
N LYS A 189 2.22 -29.81 -11.16
CA LYS A 189 0.89 -29.85 -11.79
C LYS A 189 1.00 -29.74 -13.31
N ALA A 190 1.88 -28.87 -13.81
CA ALA A 190 2.18 -28.74 -15.24
C ALA A 190 2.65 -30.07 -15.84
N SER A 191 3.60 -30.76 -15.18
CA SER A 191 4.08 -32.08 -15.59
C SER A 191 2.98 -33.14 -15.56
N LEU A 192 2.09 -33.13 -14.55
CA LEU A 192 0.97 -34.07 -14.48
C LEU A 192 -0.04 -33.88 -15.63
N ILE A 193 -0.29 -32.64 -16.07
CA ILE A 193 -1.15 -32.36 -17.22
C ILE A 193 -0.48 -32.87 -18.50
N ALA A 194 0.82 -32.61 -18.69
CA ALA A 194 1.58 -33.16 -19.82
C ALA A 194 1.54 -34.71 -19.86
N ILE A 195 1.64 -35.38 -18.71
CA ILE A 195 1.51 -36.85 -18.61
C ILE A 195 0.11 -37.31 -19.02
N LYS A 196 -0.95 -36.61 -18.58
CA LYS A 196 -2.33 -36.94 -18.98
C LYS A 196 -2.54 -36.83 -20.50
N ASN A 197 -1.85 -35.87 -21.12
CA ASN A 197 -1.90 -35.65 -22.56
C ASN A 197 -1.01 -36.62 -23.35
N ARG A 198 -0.30 -37.52 -22.67
CA ARG A 198 0.70 -38.46 -23.24
C ARG A 198 1.95 -37.77 -23.82
N ASP A 199 2.20 -36.53 -23.43
CA ASP A 199 3.40 -35.77 -23.78
C ASP A 199 4.53 -36.04 -22.78
N PHE A 200 5.01 -37.28 -22.76
CA PHE A 200 6.00 -37.72 -21.78
C PHE A 200 7.35 -37.00 -21.92
N HIS A 201 7.73 -36.61 -23.14
CA HIS A 201 8.94 -35.85 -23.40
C HIS A 201 8.87 -34.46 -22.75
N LEU A 202 7.78 -33.73 -22.99
CA LEU A 202 7.55 -32.44 -22.37
C LEU A 202 7.48 -32.56 -20.84
N ALA A 203 6.79 -33.57 -20.32
CA ALA A 203 6.70 -33.80 -18.87
C ALA A 203 8.08 -34.00 -18.21
N SER A 204 8.97 -34.77 -18.86
CA SER A 204 10.34 -34.99 -18.39
C SER A 204 11.15 -33.70 -18.41
N LEU A 205 11.05 -32.90 -19.47
CA LEU A 205 11.74 -31.62 -19.58
C LEU A 205 11.23 -30.59 -18.57
N LEU A 206 9.91 -30.47 -18.38
CA LEU A 206 9.31 -29.56 -17.41
C LEU A 206 9.75 -29.87 -15.99
N SER A 207 9.93 -31.15 -15.63
CA SER A 207 10.44 -31.54 -14.31
C SER A 207 11.87 -31.02 -14.03
N GLN A 208 12.63 -30.71 -15.08
CA GLN A 208 14.00 -30.20 -15.02
C GLN A 208 14.08 -28.68 -15.22
N SER A 209 12.95 -27.99 -15.38
CA SER A 209 12.89 -26.54 -15.62
C SER A 209 13.48 -25.69 -14.50
N TYR A 210 13.53 -26.22 -13.27
CA TYR A 210 14.04 -25.49 -12.11
C TYR A 210 15.44 -25.97 -11.72
N GLY A 211 16.43 -25.10 -11.91
CA GLY A 211 17.75 -25.24 -11.30
C GLY A 211 18.73 -26.21 -11.96
N ASN A 212 18.44 -26.71 -13.16
CA ASN A 212 19.39 -27.51 -13.94
C ASN A 212 19.99 -26.68 -15.09
N ASP A 213 21.12 -26.01 -14.83
CA ASP A 213 21.76 -25.14 -15.82
C ASP A 213 22.27 -25.91 -17.05
N TYR A 214 22.65 -27.19 -16.89
CA TYR A 214 23.06 -28.03 -18.02
C TYR A 214 21.93 -28.21 -19.03
N VAL A 215 20.71 -28.48 -18.54
CA VAL A 215 19.53 -28.62 -19.41
C VAL A 215 19.19 -27.30 -20.10
N LYS A 216 19.34 -26.17 -19.41
CA LYS A 216 19.13 -24.84 -20.02
C LYS A 216 20.08 -24.62 -21.19
N GLU A 217 21.35 -24.93 -21.02
CA GLU A 217 22.38 -24.73 -22.04
C GLU A 217 22.18 -25.67 -23.24
N CYS A 218 21.84 -26.94 -22.99
CA CYS A 218 21.47 -27.87 -24.06
C CYS A 218 20.22 -27.40 -24.83
N MET A 219 19.20 -26.90 -24.13
CA MET A 219 17.99 -26.38 -24.76
C MET A 219 18.25 -25.12 -25.58
N LYS A 220 19.15 -24.25 -25.11
CA LYS A 220 19.58 -23.08 -25.86
C LYS A 220 20.25 -23.47 -27.17
N GLN A 221 21.21 -24.40 -27.13
CA GLN A 221 21.86 -24.93 -28.34
C GLN A 221 20.85 -25.57 -29.31
N GLN A 222 19.87 -26.31 -28.77
CA GLN A 222 18.83 -26.94 -29.58
C GLN A 222 17.94 -25.89 -30.29
N LEU A 223 17.56 -24.82 -29.58
CA LEU A 223 16.78 -23.72 -30.15
C LEU A 223 17.55 -22.95 -31.22
N ASP A 224 18.84 -22.69 -30.99
CA ASP A 224 19.69 -22.02 -31.96
C ASP A 224 19.82 -22.87 -33.24
N HIS A 225 20.03 -24.18 -33.10
CA HIS A 225 20.03 -25.11 -34.23
C HIS A 225 18.69 -25.14 -34.98
N TRP A 226 17.55 -25.13 -34.28
CA TRP A 226 16.22 -25.05 -34.92
C TRP A 226 15.97 -23.73 -35.63
N LYS A 227 16.57 -22.62 -35.16
CA LYS A 227 16.51 -21.32 -35.82
C LYS A 227 17.35 -21.32 -37.11
N GLU A 228 18.55 -21.88 -37.07
CA GLU A 228 19.44 -21.99 -38.23
C GLU A 228 18.88 -22.87 -39.35
N THR A 229 18.25 -23.99 -38.98
CA THR A 229 17.68 -24.96 -39.93
C THR A 229 16.25 -24.64 -40.37
N GLU A 230 15.68 -23.52 -39.90
CA GLU A 230 14.28 -23.11 -40.09
C GLU A 230 13.22 -24.14 -39.64
N VAL A 231 13.61 -25.13 -38.84
CA VAL A 231 12.70 -26.14 -38.28
C VAL A 231 11.74 -25.52 -37.26
N ASN A 232 12.10 -24.37 -36.69
CA ASN A 232 11.23 -23.58 -35.81
C ASN A 232 9.85 -23.28 -36.44
N LYS A 233 9.76 -23.12 -37.77
CA LYS A 233 8.47 -22.86 -38.47
C LYS A 233 7.52 -24.07 -38.45
N LEU A 234 8.05 -25.27 -38.19
CA LEU A 234 7.29 -26.53 -38.15
C LEU A 234 6.79 -26.87 -36.74
N ILE A 235 7.32 -26.22 -35.71
CA ILE A 235 6.96 -26.49 -34.31
C ILE A 235 5.81 -25.57 -33.90
N LEU A 236 4.84 -26.13 -33.18
CA LEU A 236 3.74 -25.36 -32.61
C LEU A 236 4.28 -24.21 -31.73
N PRO A 237 3.76 -22.98 -31.87
CA PRO A 237 4.28 -21.82 -31.16
C PRO A 237 4.18 -21.96 -29.63
N ASN A 238 3.16 -22.67 -29.13
CA ASN A 238 3.01 -22.94 -27.71
C ASN A 238 4.10 -23.89 -27.16
N TYR A 239 4.58 -24.85 -27.96
CA TYR A 239 5.70 -25.71 -27.57
C TYR A 239 7.04 -24.96 -27.63
N LEU A 240 7.23 -24.08 -28.63
CA LEU A 240 8.40 -23.21 -28.68
C LEU A 240 8.50 -22.33 -27.43
N LYS A 241 7.37 -21.82 -26.90
CA LYS A 241 7.37 -21.10 -25.62
C LYS A 241 7.91 -21.94 -24.48
N PHE A 242 7.58 -23.23 -24.39
CA PHE A 242 8.14 -24.09 -23.34
C PHE A 242 9.64 -24.30 -23.50
N PHE A 243 10.11 -24.51 -24.72
CA PHE A 243 11.54 -24.68 -24.96
C PHE A 243 12.33 -23.39 -24.69
N GLU A 244 11.79 -22.22 -25.10
CA GLU A 244 12.37 -20.91 -24.79
C GLU A 244 12.37 -20.63 -23.27
N LEU A 245 11.35 -21.09 -22.55
CA LEU A 245 11.34 -21.01 -21.08
C LEU A 245 12.41 -21.91 -20.46
N LEU A 246 12.54 -23.14 -20.97
CA LEU A 246 13.54 -24.12 -20.51
C LEU A 246 14.98 -23.70 -20.80
N SER A 247 15.22 -22.91 -21.85
CA SER A 247 16.54 -22.35 -22.16
C SER A 247 16.90 -21.14 -21.29
N GLY A 248 15.96 -20.64 -20.49
CA GLY A 248 16.11 -19.44 -19.66
C GLY A 248 15.78 -18.14 -20.38
N ASN A 249 15.29 -18.18 -21.63
CA ASN A 249 14.84 -17.00 -22.36
C ASN A 249 13.41 -16.59 -21.98
N VAL A 250 13.25 -16.09 -20.75
CA VAL A 250 11.95 -15.80 -20.17
C VAL A 250 11.22 -14.68 -20.92
N PHE A 251 11.90 -13.59 -21.28
CA PHE A 251 11.27 -12.41 -21.89
C PHE A 251 10.61 -12.68 -23.25
N ALA A 252 11.09 -13.67 -24.00
CA ALA A 252 10.44 -14.09 -25.25
C ALA A 252 9.06 -14.74 -25.00
N THR A 253 8.85 -15.32 -23.82
CA THR A 253 7.63 -16.07 -23.45
C THR A 253 6.62 -15.26 -22.65
N THR A 254 7.03 -14.14 -22.06
CA THR A 254 6.22 -13.36 -21.10
C THR A 254 5.51 -12.15 -21.71
N LYS A 255 5.48 -12.01 -23.03
CA LYS A 255 4.77 -10.92 -23.71
C LYS A 255 3.30 -10.90 -23.31
N GLY A 256 2.83 -9.76 -22.79
CA GLY A 256 1.45 -9.58 -22.34
C GLY A 256 1.11 -10.15 -20.96
N LEU A 257 2.07 -10.74 -20.24
CA LEU A 257 1.89 -11.16 -18.85
C LEU A 257 2.08 -10.00 -17.88
N ASP A 258 1.58 -10.15 -16.65
CA ASP A 258 1.81 -9.16 -15.61
C ASP A 258 3.30 -9.04 -15.25
N TRP A 259 3.75 -7.82 -14.96
CA TRP A 259 5.13 -7.53 -14.59
C TRP A 259 5.60 -8.36 -13.38
N ARG A 260 4.72 -8.64 -12.40
CA ARG A 260 5.03 -9.47 -11.22
C ARG A 260 5.33 -10.91 -11.64
N THR A 261 4.53 -11.44 -12.56
CA THR A 261 4.71 -12.77 -13.13
C THR A 261 5.99 -12.84 -13.96
N VAL A 262 6.31 -11.79 -14.72
CA VAL A 262 7.56 -11.71 -15.49
C VAL A 262 8.79 -11.78 -14.58
N ILE A 263 8.83 -10.98 -13.50
CA ILE A 263 9.95 -11.01 -12.54
C ILE A 263 10.02 -12.37 -11.84
N GLY A 264 8.87 -12.93 -11.43
CA GLY A 264 8.81 -14.26 -10.83
C GLY A 264 9.39 -15.34 -11.76
N MET A 265 8.96 -15.37 -13.02
CA MET A 265 9.48 -16.30 -14.03
C MET A 265 10.96 -16.07 -14.32
N GLN A 266 11.43 -14.81 -14.37
CA GLN A 266 12.84 -14.49 -14.54
C GLN A 266 13.67 -15.08 -13.40
N MET A 267 13.21 -14.93 -12.16
CA MET A 267 13.87 -15.48 -10.99
C MET A 267 13.88 -17.03 -10.97
N TRP A 268 12.85 -17.69 -11.49
CA TRP A 268 12.72 -19.15 -11.43
C TRP A 268 13.38 -19.89 -12.58
N TYR A 269 13.29 -19.35 -13.79
CA TYR A 269 13.68 -20.02 -15.04
C TYR A 269 14.86 -19.32 -15.73
N GLY A 270 14.98 -18.00 -15.60
CA GLY A 270 16.05 -17.21 -16.21
C GLY A 270 17.36 -17.24 -15.41
N CYS A 271 17.28 -17.08 -14.09
CA CYS A 271 18.44 -17.05 -13.21
C CYS A 271 18.93 -18.46 -12.81
N LYS A 272 20.18 -18.56 -12.36
CA LYS A 272 20.74 -19.76 -11.75
C LYS A 272 20.22 -19.93 -10.32
N LEU A 273 20.47 -21.10 -9.74
CA LEU A 273 20.08 -21.37 -8.35
C LEU A 273 20.80 -20.46 -7.36
N ASP A 274 22.08 -20.20 -7.60
CA ASP A 274 22.95 -19.40 -6.71
C ASP A 274 22.75 -17.89 -6.87
N ASP A 275 22.14 -17.44 -7.98
CA ASP A 275 21.94 -16.02 -8.25
C ASP A 275 21.02 -15.38 -7.21
N SER A 276 21.32 -14.16 -6.80
CA SER A 276 20.51 -13.42 -5.84
C SER A 276 19.19 -12.92 -6.45
N PHE A 277 18.23 -12.53 -5.60
CA PHE A 277 17.02 -11.85 -6.06
C PHE A 277 17.36 -10.51 -6.76
N ASP A 278 18.40 -9.83 -6.28
CA ASP A 278 18.83 -8.53 -6.78
C ASP A 278 19.27 -8.61 -8.24
N GLU A 279 19.99 -9.68 -8.62
CA GLU A 279 20.38 -9.96 -10.00
C GLU A 279 19.17 -10.20 -10.91
N ALA A 280 18.17 -10.96 -10.45
CA ALA A 280 16.95 -11.19 -11.21
C ALA A 280 16.19 -9.89 -11.48
N LEU A 281 16.12 -9.00 -10.49
CA LEU A 281 15.50 -7.68 -10.63
C LEU A 281 16.29 -6.78 -11.58
N ALA A 282 17.63 -6.78 -11.49
CA ALA A 282 18.50 -6.00 -12.38
C ALA A 282 18.36 -6.42 -13.85
N ILE A 283 18.32 -7.73 -14.13
CA ILE A 283 18.11 -8.26 -15.49
C ILE A 283 16.75 -7.83 -16.03
N TYR A 284 15.70 -7.90 -15.21
CA TYR A 284 14.37 -7.41 -15.60
C TYR A 284 14.39 -5.90 -15.90
N GLU A 285 15.09 -5.08 -15.12
CA GLU A 285 15.18 -3.65 -15.37
C GLU A 285 15.92 -3.31 -16.66
N GLU A 286 17.01 -4.00 -16.95
CA GLU A 286 17.74 -3.85 -18.21
C GLU A 286 16.86 -4.26 -19.40
N ALA A 287 16.16 -5.38 -19.28
CA ALA A 287 15.25 -5.86 -20.32
C ALA A 287 14.11 -4.85 -20.55
N ARG A 288 13.51 -4.31 -19.48
CA ARG A 288 12.47 -3.27 -19.57
C ARG A 288 12.98 -1.96 -20.21
N ARG A 289 14.25 -1.63 -20.05
CA ARG A 289 14.85 -0.44 -20.71
C ARG A 289 15.14 -0.68 -22.19
N SER A 290 15.42 -1.92 -22.59
CA SER A 290 15.80 -2.27 -23.96
C SER A 290 14.61 -2.61 -24.86
N SER A 291 13.49 -3.09 -24.30
CA SER A 291 12.30 -3.48 -25.05
C SER A 291 11.01 -2.95 -24.44
N GLU A 292 10.16 -2.35 -25.28
CA GLU A 292 8.81 -1.90 -24.92
C GLU A 292 7.82 -3.06 -24.73
N ASP A 293 8.15 -4.27 -25.23
CA ASP A 293 7.30 -5.45 -25.11
C ASP A 293 7.21 -6.01 -23.69
N ILE A 294 8.11 -5.56 -22.80
CA ILE A 294 8.18 -6.04 -21.42
C ILE A 294 7.27 -5.19 -20.55
N SER A 295 6.34 -5.86 -19.88
CA SER A 295 5.37 -5.24 -19.00
C SER A 295 6.01 -4.36 -17.96
N THR A 296 5.65 -3.09 -17.96
CA THR A 296 6.11 -2.11 -17.00
C THR A 296 5.34 -2.21 -15.68
N PRO A 297 5.99 -1.94 -14.53
CA PRO A 297 5.38 -2.11 -13.22
C PRO A 297 4.50 -0.91 -12.85
N PHE A 298 3.41 -0.71 -13.59
CA PHE A 298 2.42 0.32 -13.29
C PHE A 298 1.46 -0.12 -12.20
N VAL A 299 0.92 0.87 -11.48
CA VAL A 299 -0.14 0.66 -10.49
C VAL A 299 -1.31 -0.12 -11.07
N TRP A 300 -1.84 -1.05 -10.29
CA TRP A 300 -2.92 -1.96 -10.68
C TRP A 300 -4.18 -1.25 -11.20
N TYR A 301 -4.47 -0.04 -10.72
CA TYR A 301 -5.66 0.70 -11.13
C TYR A 301 -5.48 1.50 -12.44
N ASN A 302 -4.25 1.65 -12.95
CA ASN A 302 -4.03 2.34 -14.23
C ASN A 302 -4.69 1.60 -15.40
N GLN A 303 -4.74 0.26 -15.33
CA GLN A 303 -5.36 -0.59 -16.35
C GLN A 303 -6.89 -0.70 -16.18
N SER A 304 -7.40 -0.50 -14.97
CA SER A 304 -8.82 -0.65 -14.62
C SER A 304 -9.63 0.65 -14.64
N HIS A 305 -9.02 1.77 -15.04
CA HIS A 305 -9.74 3.03 -15.33
C HIS A 305 -10.86 2.89 -16.38
N ALA A 306 -10.85 1.81 -17.18
CA ALA A 306 -11.95 1.49 -18.10
C ALA A 306 -13.17 0.83 -17.40
N VAL A 307 -13.02 0.28 -16.19
CA VAL A 307 -14.01 -0.62 -15.57
C VAL A 307 -14.71 0.02 -14.36
N TYR A 308 -14.00 0.83 -13.56
CA TYR A 308 -14.59 1.52 -12.41
C TYR A 308 -14.94 2.96 -12.79
N GLY A 309 -16.18 3.16 -13.24
CA GLY A 309 -16.76 4.44 -13.71
C GLY A 309 -16.90 5.55 -12.66
N SER A 310 -15.84 5.81 -11.90
CA SER A 310 -15.74 6.91 -10.95
C SER A 310 -14.80 7.98 -11.50
N ASP A 311 -15.37 8.96 -12.21
CA ASP A 311 -14.70 10.18 -12.70
C ASP A 311 -14.01 11.01 -11.58
N HIS A 312 -14.27 10.70 -10.31
CA HIS A 312 -13.82 11.49 -9.16
C HIS A 312 -12.31 11.41 -8.89
N TRP A 313 -11.65 10.34 -9.34
CA TRP A 313 -10.24 10.07 -9.05
C TRP A 313 -9.38 9.90 -10.30
N ALA A 314 -9.83 10.43 -11.44
CA ALA A 314 -9.05 10.42 -12.67
C ALA A 314 -7.71 11.17 -12.51
N TYR A 315 -6.67 10.67 -13.17
CA TYR A 315 -5.39 11.36 -13.22
C TYR A 315 -5.58 12.73 -13.88
N LEU A 316 -5.17 13.80 -13.19
CA LEU A 316 -5.17 15.15 -13.76
C LEU A 316 -4.17 15.30 -14.92
N ASP A 317 -3.22 14.37 -15.03
CA ASP A 317 -2.16 14.36 -16.02
C ASP A 317 -2.04 12.94 -16.60
N ALA A 318 -2.63 12.70 -17.78
CA ALA A 318 -2.66 11.39 -18.44
C ALA A 318 -1.26 10.83 -18.75
N ASN A 319 -0.23 11.69 -18.75
CA ASN A 319 1.15 11.32 -19.09
C ASN A 319 1.98 10.87 -17.87
N LYS A 320 1.48 11.05 -16.64
CA LYS A 320 2.19 10.62 -15.43
C LYS A 320 1.71 9.23 -15.01
N GLN A 321 2.39 8.21 -15.51
CA GLN A 321 2.16 6.83 -15.05
C GLN A 321 3.00 6.56 -13.80
N THR A 322 2.32 6.38 -12.65
CA THR A 322 2.97 5.97 -11.41
C THR A 322 3.33 4.48 -11.41
N LEU A 323 4.50 4.17 -10.85
CA LEU A 323 4.92 2.80 -10.62
C LEU A 323 4.20 2.22 -9.39
N ASP A 324 4.03 0.90 -9.38
CA ASP A 324 3.35 0.17 -8.32
C ASP A 324 4.18 0.13 -7.03
N LEU A 325 3.51 0.21 -5.89
CA LEU A 325 4.15 0.12 -4.57
C LEU A 325 5.03 -1.13 -4.43
N HIS A 326 4.58 -2.30 -4.90
CA HIS A 326 5.36 -3.53 -4.77
C HIS A 326 6.71 -3.44 -5.48
N TYR A 327 6.78 -2.75 -6.62
CA TYR A 327 8.04 -2.55 -7.34
C TYR A 327 8.98 -1.62 -6.57
N HIS A 328 8.44 -0.54 -6.00
CA HIS A 328 9.21 0.35 -5.15
C HIS A 328 9.75 -0.35 -3.89
N LEU A 329 8.94 -1.20 -3.24
CA LEU A 329 9.38 -1.98 -2.09
C LEU A 329 10.50 -2.97 -2.45
N MET A 330 10.39 -3.64 -3.60
CA MET A 330 11.48 -4.48 -4.11
C MET A 330 12.73 -3.67 -4.35
N LYS A 331 12.64 -2.51 -5.03
CA LYS A 331 13.78 -1.61 -5.24
C LYS A 331 14.43 -1.16 -3.93
N LEU A 332 13.64 -0.79 -2.93
CA LEU A 332 14.16 -0.38 -1.61
C LEU A 332 14.91 -1.52 -0.91
N SER A 333 14.53 -2.77 -1.16
CA SER A 333 15.23 -3.94 -0.60
C SER A 333 16.57 -4.22 -1.29
N THR A 334 16.70 -3.89 -2.57
CA THR A 334 17.91 -4.16 -3.37
C THR A 334 18.86 -2.98 -3.43
N ASP A 335 18.32 -1.76 -3.46
CA ASP A 335 19.03 -0.50 -3.64
C ASP A 335 18.65 0.47 -2.52
N PRO A 336 19.56 0.73 -1.56
CA PRO A 336 19.32 1.66 -0.47
C PRO A 336 19.26 3.14 -0.93
N THR A 337 19.66 3.44 -2.17
CA THR A 337 19.63 4.80 -2.74
C THR A 337 18.29 5.15 -3.37
N HIS A 338 17.38 4.19 -3.52
CA HIS A 338 16.06 4.43 -4.10
C HIS A 338 15.24 5.38 -3.20
N PRO A 339 14.66 6.48 -3.73
CA PRO A 339 13.97 7.46 -2.92
C PRO A 339 12.72 6.87 -2.25
N LEU A 340 12.73 6.85 -0.91
CA LEU A 340 11.59 6.39 -0.11
C LEU A 340 10.33 7.26 -0.33
N GLY A 341 10.51 8.55 -0.62
CA GLY A 341 9.39 9.48 -0.88
C GLY A 341 8.52 9.07 -2.07
N ASP A 342 9.14 8.54 -3.13
CA ASP A 342 8.41 8.06 -4.31
C ASP A 342 7.64 6.77 -4.00
N ALA A 343 8.26 5.86 -3.23
CA ALA A 343 7.64 4.61 -2.80
C ALA A 343 6.40 4.86 -1.93
N LEU A 344 6.52 5.80 -0.99
CA LEU A 344 5.51 6.11 0.02
C LEU A 344 4.41 7.06 -0.47
N HIS A 345 4.42 7.50 -1.72
CA HIS A 345 3.35 8.36 -2.21
C HIS A 345 1.99 7.62 -2.20
N PRO A 346 0.90 8.16 -1.63
CA PRO A 346 -0.40 7.46 -1.49
C PRO A 346 -0.91 6.77 -2.76
N ARG A 347 -0.67 7.42 -3.90
CA ARG A 347 -1.04 6.91 -5.23
C ARG A 347 -0.33 5.60 -5.63
N THR A 348 0.85 5.28 -5.09
CA THR A 348 1.51 4.00 -5.43
C THR A 348 0.73 2.80 -4.89
N ASN A 349 -0.03 3.00 -3.82
CA ASN A 349 -0.85 1.99 -3.16
C ASN A 349 -2.31 2.04 -3.61
N HIS A 350 -2.92 3.23 -3.54
CA HIS A 350 -4.36 3.39 -3.67
C HIS A 350 -4.74 4.43 -4.74
N ILE A 351 -5.97 4.35 -5.25
CA ILE A 351 -6.47 5.30 -6.25
C ILE A 351 -6.72 6.69 -5.64
N ALA A 352 -7.10 6.74 -4.37
CA ALA A 352 -7.33 8.00 -3.67
C ALA A 352 -5.98 8.63 -3.24
N PRO A 353 -5.67 9.88 -3.65
CA PRO A 353 -4.39 10.53 -3.37
C PRO A 353 -4.20 10.97 -1.92
N LEU A 354 -5.24 10.86 -1.09
CA LEU A 354 -5.26 11.35 0.29
C LEU A 354 -5.46 10.23 1.32
N ASP A 355 -5.37 8.96 0.91
CA ASP A 355 -5.31 7.82 1.84
C ASP A 355 -3.86 7.63 2.28
N TYR A 356 -3.56 8.06 3.50
CA TYR A 356 -2.21 8.01 4.08
C TYR A 356 -2.02 6.83 5.04
N ARG A 357 -3.03 5.99 5.26
CA ARG A 357 -2.95 4.90 6.25
C ARG A 357 -1.82 3.93 5.94
N VAL A 358 -1.86 3.30 4.77
CA VAL A 358 -0.85 2.28 4.40
C VAL A 358 0.52 2.92 4.25
N THR A 359 0.57 4.11 3.63
CA THR A 359 1.80 4.92 3.53
C THR A 359 2.44 5.17 4.89
N TRP A 360 1.66 5.62 5.88
CA TRP A 360 2.17 5.93 7.22
C TRP A 360 2.59 4.66 7.97
N LEU A 361 1.81 3.59 7.88
CA LEU A 361 2.15 2.30 8.51
C LEU A 361 3.43 1.68 7.92
N LEU A 362 3.58 1.71 6.59
CA LEU A 362 4.79 1.25 5.91
C LEU A 362 5.99 2.09 6.30
N HIS A 363 5.84 3.42 6.33
CA HIS A 363 6.89 4.30 6.81
C HIS A 363 7.33 3.97 8.23
N TYR A 364 6.36 3.84 9.17
CA TYR A 364 6.60 3.50 10.56
C TYR A 364 7.36 2.17 10.71
N MET A 365 7.02 1.16 9.92
CA MET A 365 7.72 -0.13 9.93
C MET A 365 9.11 -0.09 9.29
N ILE A 366 9.22 0.49 8.09
CA ILE A 366 10.47 0.51 7.31
C ILE A 366 11.53 1.38 7.98
N ALA A 367 11.15 2.56 8.49
CA ALA A 367 12.08 3.46 9.19
C ALA A 367 12.73 2.76 10.40
N ARG A 368 11.97 1.93 11.11
CA ARG A 368 12.48 1.14 12.24
C ARG A 368 13.40 0.01 11.80
N ILE A 369 13.01 -0.77 10.78
CA ILE A 369 13.73 -1.98 10.38
C ILE A 369 15.02 -1.66 9.64
N LEU A 370 14.96 -0.74 8.68
CA LEU A 370 16.13 -0.43 7.86
C LEU A 370 17.17 0.39 8.62
N ARG A 371 16.81 1.07 9.72
CA ARG A 371 17.65 2.05 10.45
C ARG A 371 18.36 3.08 9.55
N ILE A 372 18.00 3.09 8.28
CA ILE A 372 18.45 3.92 7.19
C ILE A 372 17.13 4.46 6.69
N CYS A 373 16.85 5.72 7.01
CA CYS A 373 16.01 6.61 6.21
C CYS A 373 16.06 7.96 6.91
N ASP A 374 17.24 8.56 6.94
CA ASP A 374 17.28 10.01 6.90
C ASP A 374 16.56 10.38 5.61
N LEU A 375 15.34 10.90 5.72
CA LEU A 375 14.59 11.55 4.64
C LEU A 375 15.28 12.86 4.20
N SER A 376 16.59 12.97 4.40
CA SER A 376 17.39 14.19 4.34
C SER A 376 17.53 14.75 2.93
N ASP A 377 17.29 13.95 1.89
CA ASP A 377 17.53 14.38 0.51
C ASP A 377 16.26 14.61 -0.34
N GLY A 378 15.04 14.52 0.22
CA GLY A 378 13.82 14.44 -0.60
C GLY A 378 12.50 14.90 0.00
N GLY A 379 12.47 15.89 0.89
CA GLY A 379 11.33 16.82 1.03
C GLY A 379 10.05 16.38 1.77
N ILE A 380 9.85 15.10 2.10
CA ILE A 380 8.73 14.65 2.95
C ILE A 380 9.28 14.17 4.28
N THR A 381 9.17 14.98 5.33
CA THR A 381 9.52 14.56 6.69
C THR A 381 8.47 13.60 7.24
N VAL A 382 8.86 12.72 8.17
CA VAL A 382 7.94 11.84 8.93
C VAL A 382 6.76 12.66 9.48
N ASP A 383 7.08 13.84 9.99
CA ASP A 383 6.11 14.77 10.56
C ASP A 383 5.08 15.22 9.53
N GLN A 384 5.47 15.47 8.27
CA GLN A 384 4.51 15.80 7.21
C GLN A 384 3.58 14.63 6.89
N LEU A 385 4.07 13.39 6.89
CA LEU A 385 3.21 12.21 6.70
C LEU A 385 2.25 12.05 7.87
N SER A 386 2.73 12.19 9.10
CA SER A 386 1.90 12.16 10.31
C SER A 386 0.83 13.25 10.30
N LEU A 387 1.16 14.48 9.92
CA LEU A 387 0.20 15.59 9.78
C LEU A 387 -0.86 15.32 8.71
N LYS A 388 -0.46 14.75 7.57
CA LYS A 388 -1.39 14.38 6.48
C LYS A 388 -2.33 13.27 6.92
N PHE A 389 -1.83 12.28 7.66
CA PHE A 389 -2.65 11.21 8.22
C PHE A 389 -3.58 11.70 9.34
N ILE A 390 -3.12 12.61 10.20
CA ILE A 390 -3.96 13.29 11.20
C ILE A 390 -5.14 14.02 10.53
N PHE A 391 -4.88 14.72 9.42
CA PHE A 391 -5.94 15.37 8.66
C PHE A 391 -6.97 14.36 8.13
N GLU A 392 -6.52 13.22 7.58
CA GLU A 392 -7.41 12.14 7.16
C GLU A 392 -8.30 11.65 8.33
N LEU A 393 -7.71 11.41 9.49
CA LEU A 393 -8.43 10.97 10.70
C LEU A 393 -9.45 12.01 11.20
N GLU A 394 -9.10 13.31 11.19
CA GLU A 394 -10.02 14.41 11.50
C GLU A 394 -11.23 14.42 10.54
N THR A 395 -11.00 14.20 9.25
CA THR A 395 -12.07 14.20 8.24
C THR A 395 -13.01 13.00 8.34
N LEU A 396 -12.47 11.85 8.74
CA LEU A 396 -13.26 10.66 9.08
C LEU A 396 -13.97 10.84 10.42
N GLY A 397 -13.49 11.73 11.28
CA GLY A 397 -14.05 12.01 12.61
C GLY A 397 -13.62 11.01 13.67
N ILE A 398 -12.51 10.28 13.46
CA ILE A 398 -11.89 9.44 14.49
C ILE A 398 -10.70 10.18 15.11
N TRP A 399 -11.03 11.26 15.83
CA TRP A 399 -10.03 12.15 16.41
C TRP A 399 -9.19 11.49 17.52
N GLN A 400 -9.68 10.40 18.13
CA GLN A 400 -8.91 9.69 19.18
C GLN A 400 -7.60 9.15 18.61
N TRP A 401 -7.67 8.56 17.42
CA TRP A 401 -6.50 8.10 16.69
C TRP A 401 -5.64 9.25 16.18
N ALA A 402 -6.24 10.40 15.84
CA ALA A 402 -5.46 11.57 15.44
C ALA A 402 -4.54 12.06 16.57
N VAL A 403 -5.02 12.05 17.82
CA VAL A 403 -4.22 12.35 19.01
C VAL A 403 -3.11 11.31 19.18
N PHE A 404 -3.41 10.03 18.95
CA PHE A 404 -2.41 8.95 19.01
C PHE A 404 -1.29 9.15 17.98
N ILE A 405 -1.63 9.43 16.73
CA ILE A 405 -0.64 9.69 15.66
C ILE A 405 0.19 10.95 15.92
N ALA A 406 -0.41 11.99 16.51
CA ALA A 406 0.32 13.22 16.85
C ALA A 406 1.50 12.98 17.83
N MET A 407 1.45 11.93 18.65
CA MET A 407 2.54 11.57 19.56
C MET A 407 3.76 10.95 18.84
N PHE A 408 3.64 10.56 17.58
CA PHE A 408 4.75 10.07 16.74
C PHE A 408 5.49 11.19 15.96
N ILE A 409 5.11 12.45 16.15
CA ILE A 409 5.82 13.59 15.55
C ILE A 409 7.17 13.72 16.26
N ASN A 410 8.26 13.83 15.51
CA ASN A 410 9.63 13.90 16.04
C ASN A 410 9.90 15.25 16.71
N GLU A 411 9.48 16.36 16.09
CA GLU A 411 9.72 17.71 16.61
C GLU A 411 8.79 18.03 17.80
N PRO A 412 9.34 18.30 19.02
CA PRO A 412 8.54 18.42 20.24
C PRO A 412 7.61 19.65 20.24
N ASP A 413 8.05 20.76 19.66
CA ASP A 413 7.24 21.99 19.56
C ASP A 413 6.03 21.80 18.63
N VAL A 414 6.23 21.15 17.48
CA VAL A 414 5.16 20.83 16.55
C VAL A 414 4.19 19.82 17.18
N ARG A 415 4.73 18.77 17.82
CA ARG A 415 3.96 17.76 18.56
C ARG A 415 3.04 18.41 19.60
N LYS A 416 3.58 19.29 20.44
CA LYS A 416 2.81 20.03 21.46
C LYS A 416 1.70 20.87 20.83
N ASN A 417 2.01 21.66 19.81
CA ASN A 417 1.05 22.54 19.16
C ASN A 417 -0.11 21.75 18.54
N VAL A 418 0.19 20.65 17.84
CA VAL A 418 -0.82 19.79 17.21
C VAL A 418 -1.69 19.11 18.26
N LEU A 419 -1.11 18.58 19.34
CA LEU A 419 -1.87 17.96 20.44
C LEU A 419 -2.80 18.97 21.12
N CYS A 420 -2.30 20.16 21.47
CA CYS A 420 -3.11 21.21 22.06
C CYS A 420 -4.25 21.65 21.11
N GLU A 421 -3.97 21.77 19.81
CA GLU A 421 -4.96 22.14 18.81
C GLU A 421 -6.06 21.07 18.68
N LEU A 422 -5.69 19.79 18.55
CA LEU A 422 -6.63 18.67 18.48
C LEU A 422 -7.50 18.59 19.73
N LEU A 423 -6.91 18.72 20.92
CA LEU A 423 -7.65 18.72 22.18
C LEU A 423 -8.63 19.91 22.24
N SER A 424 -8.17 21.13 21.94
CA SER A 424 -9.04 22.32 21.97
C SER A 424 -10.24 22.21 21.03
N ARG A 425 -10.08 21.52 19.90
CA ARG A 425 -11.14 21.29 18.91
C ARG A 425 -12.11 20.20 19.34
N TYR A 426 -11.63 19.06 19.84
CA TYR A 426 -12.45 17.85 20.00
C TYR A 426 -12.85 17.50 21.44
N VAL A 427 -12.37 18.24 22.44
CA VAL A 427 -12.74 18.02 23.87
C VAL A 427 -14.27 17.99 24.10
N HIS A 428 -15.05 18.71 23.29
CA HIS A 428 -16.52 18.73 23.39
C HIS A 428 -17.23 17.48 22.87
N GLN A 429 -16.55 16.63 22.08
CA GLN A 429 -17.13 15.41 21.53
C GLN A 429 -17.07 14.24 22.52
N ILE A 430 -16.38 14.41 23.65
CA ILE A 430 -16.31 13.41 24.72
C ILE A 430 -17.64 13.44 25.49
N PRO A 431 -18.40 12.33 25.54
CA PRO A 431 -19.63 12.27 26.32
C PRO A 431 -19.35 12.54 27.80
N LYS A 432 -20.17 13.38 28.45
CA LYS A 432 -19.99 13.77 29.87
C LYS A 432 -19.80 12.58 30.83
N GLU A 433 -20.49 11.47 30.56
CA GLU A 433 -20.42 10.23 31.34
C GLU A 433 -19.07 9.49 31.22
N LYS A 434 -18.31 9.75 30.15
CA LYS A 434 -17.00 9.15 29.89
C LYS A 434 -15.84 10.13 30.08
N VAL A 435 -16.11 11.39 30.45
CA VAL A 435 -15.07 12.42 30.59
C VAL A 435 -14.06 11.99 31.65
N GLU A 436 -14.49 11.61 32.86
CA GLU A 436 -13.56 11.24 33.93
C GLU A 436 -12.71 10.01 33.57
N ASN A 437 -13.31 9.01 32.92
CA ASN A 437 -12.58 7.83 32.45
C ASN A 437 -11.58 8.17 31.33
N PHE A 438 -11.98 9.05 30.41
CA PHE A 438 -11.11 9.53 29.34
C PHE A 438 -9.99 10.41 29.87
N GLN A 439 -10.26 11.29 30.84
CA GLN A 439 -9.24 12.11 31.50
C GLN A 439 -8.24 11.22 32.22
N ASN A 440 -8.71 10.22 32.96
CA ASN A 440 -7.85 9.25 33.61
C ASN A 440 -7.00 8.46 32.61
N PHE A 441 -7.57 8.03 31.48
CA PHE A 441 -6.83 7.34 30.42
C PHE A 441 -5.81 8.26 29.73
N ALA A 442 -6.20 9.50 29.41
CA ALA A 442 -5.32 10.49 28.80
C ALA A 442 -4.14 10.85 29.70
N ILE A 443 -4.39 11.04 31.00
CA ILE A 443 -3.37 11.43 31.97
C ILE A 443 -2.50 10.23 32.38
N LYS A 444 -3.12 9.08 32.69
CA LYS A 444 -2.38 7.91 33.22
C LYS A 444 -1.76 7.04 32.14
N THR A 445 -2.44 6.86 31.00
CA THR A 445 -1.98 5.96 29.93
C THR A 445 -1.23 6.74 28.86
N MET A 446 -1.79 7.84 28.35
CA MET A 446 -1.15 8.66 27.30
C MET A 446 -0.19 9.73 27.84
N GLN A 447 -0.03 9.84 29.18
CA GLN A 447 0.85 10.82 29.84
C GLN A 447 0.62 12.28 29.42
N LEU A 448 -0.62 12.63 29.04
CA LEU A 448 -0.98 14.01 28.70
C LEU A 448 -1.03 14.88 29.96
N LYS A 449 -0.49 16.10 29.86
CA LYS A 449 -0.55 17.08 30.96
C LYS A 449 -1.98 17.50 31.26
N GLU A 450 -2.33 17.51 32.55
CA GLU A 450 -3.65 17.95 33.04
C GLU A 450 -3.95 19.41 32.69
N GLU A 451 -2.92 20.26 32.65
CA GLU A 451 -3.03 21.67 32.25
C GLU A 451 -3.59 21.84 30.84
N TRP A 452 -3.16 21.01 29.88
CA TRP A 452 -3.59 21.15 28.48
C TRP A 452 -5.06 20.79 28.30
N LEU A 453 -5.50 19.78 29.05
CA LEU A 453 -6.88 19.32 29.06
C LEU A 453 -7.79 20.36 29.73
N SER A 454 -7.35 20.89 30.88
CA SER A 454 -8.06 21.96 31.61
C SER A 454 -8.17 23.23 30.78
N ASN A 455 -7.07 23.68 30.16
CA ASN A 455 -7.06 24.86 29.28
C ASN A 455 -8.01 24.68 28.09
N SER A 456 -8.03 23.49 27.48
CA SER A 456 -8.93 23.20 26.36
C SER A 456 -10.41 23.22 26.80
N GLN A 457 -10.72 22.67 27.97
CA GLN A 457 -12.06 22.73 28.56
C GLN A 457 -12.49 24.16 28.91
N GLU A 458 -11.57 24.98 29.40
CA GLU A 458 -11.81 26.39 29.72
C GLU A 458 -12.11 27.20 28.45
N ILE A 459 -11.30 27.04 27.40
CA ILE A 459 -11.52 27.70 26.09
C ILE A 459 -12.89 27.33 25.52
N PHE A 460 -13.26 26.05 25.57
CA PHE A 460 -14.57 25.60 25.12
C PHE A 460 -15.71 26.18 25.97
N SER A 461 -15.54 26.25 27.28
CA SER A 461 -16.52 26.84 28.20
C SER A 461 -16.73 28.33 27.91
N LYS A 462 -15.64 29.10 27.70
CA LYS A 462 -15.70 30.50 27.26
C LYS A 462 -16.44 30.67 25.93
N TYR A 463 -16.24 29.76 24.97
CA TYR A 463 -16.97 29.80 23.70
C TYR A 463 -18.47 29.53 23.87
N LYS A 464 -18.83 28.58 24.74
CA LYS A 464 -20.22 28.23 25.05
C LYS A 464 -20.94 29.33 25.87
N GLU A 465 -20.22 29.97 26.78
CA GLU A 465 -20.68 31.09 27.62
C GLU A 465 -20.72 32.43 26.89
N ALA A 466 -20.45 32.47 25.59
CA ALA A 466 -20.71 33.63 24.74
C ALA A 466 -22.07 33.55 23.99
N PRO A 467 -23.26 33.40 24.64
CA PRO A 467 -24.51 33.66 23.97
C PRO A 467 -24.64 35.18 23.83
N GLY A 468 -24.34 35.69 22.64
CA GLY A 468 -24.69 37.05 22.21
C GLY A 468 -24.49 38.15 23.25
N ARG A 469 -23.32 38.80 23.25
CA ARG A 469 -23.27 40.20 23.68
C ARG A 469 -24.38 40.92 22.91
N LYS A 470 -25.50 41.20 23.59
CA LYS A 470 -26.39 42.30 23.23
C LYS A 470 -25.51 43.54 23.28
N ARG A 471 -24.85 43.85 22.16
CA ARG A 471 -24.40 45.22 21.90
C ARG A 471 -25.68 46.03 21.88
N LYS A 472 -26.03 46.61 23.04
CA LYS A 472 -26.92 47.76 23.10
C LYS A 472 -26.22 48.82 22.26
N PHE A 473 -26.58 48.88 20.98
CA PHE A 473 -26.41 50.11 20.23
C PHE A 473 -27.43 51.07 20.82
N SER A 474 -26.99 51.92 21.73
CA SER A 474 -27.68 53.16 22.04
C SER A 474 -27.59 54.04 20.79
N TYR A 475 -28.71 54.22 20.11
CA TYR A 475 -28.96 55.42 19.33
C TYR A 475 -29.67 56.42 20.23
#